data_AF-A0A1Q8Q3R5-F1
#
_entry.id   AF-A0A1Q8Q3R5-F1
#
_cell.length_a   1.000
_cell.length_b   1.000
_cell.length_c   1.000
_cell.angle_alpha   90.00
_cell.angle_beta   90.00
_cell.angle_gamma   90.00
#
_symmetry.space_group_name_H-M   'P 1'
#
loop_
_entity.id
_entity.type
_entity.pdbx_description
1 polymer ?
#
loop_
_entity_poly.entity_id
_entity_poly.type
_entity_poly.pdbx_seq_one_letter_code
_entity_poly.pdbx_strand_id
1 'polypeptide(L)'
;MSIKGIELHPGHWKNPGSGASSIINEVTEARRVTKRVYDILKAYKVPAAYFEDNTSSNQAQNLNTLVKHHNQDRDDLIVSVHFNASKGVTDSDIGTEVLYYNQETLAAKIAKAISDASGLKDRGAKQRTGLAVLSKTYEPAVLIEVCFVNSRSDVDKYRKHFEKICFAIAQTLAAHVGYTIKAAGSTSSTSTAPKKEEPTLASELYQPSNTAIKNSTRTVLNRLVQKDPGGIDPSWIKKLDEGTLTESDALGLIFVAIERGLIQGQKE
;
A
#
# COMPACT_ATOMS: atom_id res chain seq x y z
N MET A 1 1.22 -21.49 17.71
CA MET A 1 0.51 -21.83 16.46
C MET A 1 1.32 -21.29 15.30
N SER A 2 1.24 -21.94 14.13
CA SER A 2 1.81 -21.38 12.91
C SER A 2 0.76 -20.47 12.29
N ILE A 3 1.04 -19.18 12.19
CA ILE A 3 0.12 -18.22 11.57
C ILE A 3 -0.06 -18.60 10.08
N LYS A 4 -1.29 -18.77 9.62
CA LYS A 4 -1.68 -19.24 8.28
C LYS A 4 -2.12 -18.11 7.36
N GLY A 5 -2.66 -17.03 7.90
CA GLY A 5 -3.17 -15.88 7.15
C GLY A 5 -3.20 -14.58 7.95
N ILE A 6 -3.91 -13.59 7.39
CA ILE A 6 -4.02 -12.24 7.93
C ILE A 6 -5.50 -11.82 7.93
N GLU A 7 -6.03 -11.45 9.09
CA GLU A 7 -7.37 -10.87 9.19
C GLU A 7 -7.28 -9.35 9.37
N LEU A 8 -7.77 -8.60 8.38
CA LEU A 8 -7.73 -7.14 8.41
C LEU A 8 -9.09 -6.55 8.74
N HIS A 9 -9.12 -5.56 9.64
CA HIS A 9 -10.28 -4.71 9.83
C HIS A 9 -9.87 -3.23 9.96
N PRO A 10 -10.69 -2.30 9.46
CA PRO A 10 -10.56 -0.90 9.81
C PRO A 10 -11.12 -0.66 11.20
N GLY A 11 -10.50 0.26 11.93
CA GLY A 11 -10.99 0.75 13.19
C GLY A 11 -12.41 1.31 13.08
N HIS A 12 -13.12 1.26 14.20
CA HIS A 12 -14.49 1.78 14.35
C HIS A 12 -15.53 1.06 13.48
N TRP A 13 -16.70 1.68 13.28
CA TRP A 13 -17.81 1.13 12.49
C TRP A 13 -18.23 2.12 11.40
N LYS A 14 -19.27 1.81 10.61
CA LYS A 14 -19.64 2.57 9.39
C LYS A 14 -19.87 4.08 9.61
N ASN A 15 -20.19 4.49 10.83
CA ASN A 15 -20.46 5.89 11.16
C ASN A 15 -19.17 6.72 11.12
N PRO A 16 -19.00 7.71 10.23
CA PRO A 16 -17.79 8.54 10.20
C PRO A 16 -17.52 9.31 11.51
N GLY A 17 -18.53 9.52 12.35
CA GLY A 17 -18.40 10.19 13.64
C GLY A 17 -17.89 9.31 14.79
N SER A 18 -17.60 8.02 14.57
CA SER A 18 -17.12 7.13 15.63
C SER A 18 -15.62 7.23 15.92
N GLY A 19 -14.84 7.80 14.99
CA GLY A 19 -13.41 8.02 15.12
C GLY A 19 -13.01 9.49 15.11
N ALA A 20 -11.71 9.76 15.16
CA ALA A 20 -11.17 11.10 15.07
C ALA A 20 -11.49 11.73 13.69
N SER A 21 -11.84 13.01 13.68
CA SER A 21 -12.16 13.73 12.45
C SER A 21 -11.61 15.15 12.50
N SER A 22 -10.77 15.49 11.53
CA SER A 22 -10.17 16.82 11.39
C SER A 22 -9.88 17.12 9.91
N ILE A 23 -8.62 17.20 9.50
CA ILE A 23 -8.21 17.43 8.09
C ILE A 23 -8.63 16.24 7.21
N ILE A 24 -8.55 15.03 7.77
CA ILE A 24 -9.14 13.80 7.25
C ILE A 24 -10.01 13.14 8.33
N ASN A 25 -10.86 12.21 7.91
CA ASN A 25 -11.72 11.43 8.79
C ASN A 25 -11.13 10.03 8.99
N GLU A 26 -10.86 9.64 10.24
CA GLU A 26 -10.21 8.37 10.58
C GLU A 26 -10.98 7.18 10.02
N VAL A 27 -12.30 7.11 10.22
CA VAL A 27 -13.12 5.97 9.79
C VAL A 27 -13.05 5.77 8.28
N THR A 28 -13.10 6.88 7.54
CA THR A 28 -13.05 6.88 6.07
C THR A 28 -11.69 6.40 5.56
N GLU A 29 -10.60 6.97 6.08
CA GLU A 29 -9.25 6.62 5.61
C GLU A 29 -8.78 5.26 6.15
N ALA A 30 -9.19 4.86 7.35
CA ALA A 30 -8.95 3.51 7.88
C ALA A 30 -9.56 2.46 6.95
N ARG A 31 -10.85 2.57 6.60
CA ARG A 31 -11.51 1.68 5.62
C ARG A 31 -10.79 1.65 4.28
N ARG A 32 -10.37 2.82 3.79
CA ARG A 32 -9.65 2.95 2.54
C ARG A 32 -8.30 2.22 2.55
N VAL A 33 -7.48 2.43 3.60
CA VAL A 33 -6.18 1.78 3.75
C VAL A 33 -6.35 0.28 3.94
N THR A 34 -7.21 -0.16 4.87
CA THR A 34 -7.42 -1.59 5.14
C THR A 34 -7.86 -2.34 3.89
N LYS A 35 -8.84 -1.78 3.16
CA LYS A 35 -9.31 -2.40 1.92
C LYS A 35 -8.21 -2.47 0.87
N ARG A 36 -7.41 -1.41 0.71
CA ARG A 36 -6.34 -1.39 -0.29
C ARG A 36 -5.23 -2.39 0.06
N VAL A 37 -4.84 -2.48 1.33
CA VAL A 37 -3.87 -3.48 1.81
C VAL A 37 -4.39 -4.90 1.54
N TYR A 38 -5.66 -5.16 1.86
CA TYR A 38 -6.30 -6.45 1.56
C TYR A 38 -6.29 -6.77 0.06
N ASP A 39 -6.64 -5.81 -0.80
CA ASP A 39 -6.65 -6.02 -2.26
C ASP A 39 -5.24 -6.35 -2.79
N ILE A 40 -4.20 -5.73 -2.22
CA ILE A 40 -2.80 -6.07 -2.54
C ILE A 40 -2.49 -7.50 -2.08
N LEU A 41 -2.76 -7.86 -0.82
CA LEU A 41 -2.53 -9.22 -0.30
C LEU A 41 -3.23 -10.29 -1.17
N LYS A 42 -4.51 -10.06 -1.52
CA LYS A 42 -5.28 -10.93 -2.42
C LYS A 42 -4.62 -11.06 -3.79
N ALA A 43 -4.19 -9.95 -4.40
CA ALA A 43 -3.56 -9.97 -5.72
C ALA A 43 -2.29 -10.83 -5.76
N TYR A 44 -1.55 -10.90 -4.64
CA TYR A 44 -0.37 -11.74 -4.49
C TYR A 44 -0.67 -13.12 -3.87
N LYS A 45 -1.95 -13.51 -3.78
CA LYS A 45 -2.40 -14.81 -3.25
C LYS A 45 -1.93 -15.09 -1.82
N VAL A 46 -1.73 -14.04 -1.02
CA VAL A 46 -1.50 -14.18 0.42
C VAL A 46 -2.85 -14.48 1.08
N PRO A 47 -2.99 -15.53 1.92
CA PRO A 47 -4.22 -15.80 2.66
C PRO A 47 -4.57 -14.60 3.53
N ALA A 48 -5.70 -13.96 3.21
CA ALA A 48 -6.17 -12.81 3.94
C ALA A 48 -7.69 -12.77 3.95
N ALA A 49 -8.26 -12.33 5.07
CA ALA A 49 -9.66 -11.99 5.24
C ALA A 49 -9.82 -10.49 5.49
N TYR A 50 -10.98 -9.96 5.13
CA TYR A 50 -11.33 -8.55 5.30
C TYR A 50 -12.68 -8.43 5.98
N PHE A 51 -12.73 -7.70 7.08
CA PHE A 51 -13.95 -7.46 7.84
C PHE A 51 -14.17 -5.98 8.10
N GLU A 52 -15.39 -5.51 7.86
CA GLU A 52 -15.84 -4.17 8.22
C GLU A 52 -17.06 -4.26 9.13
N ASP A 53 -17.02 -3.60 10.29
CA ASP A 53 -18.21 -3.46 11.11
C ASP A 53 -19.14 -2.40 10.52
N ASN A 54 -20.26 -2.85 9.97
CA ASN A 54 -21.30 -2.00 9.39
C ASN A 54 -22.58 -1.98 10.22
N THR A 55 -22.54 -2.55 11.43
CA THR A 55 -23.74 -2.83 12.24
C THR A 55 -23.72 -2.20 13.64
N SER A 56 -22.55 -1.96 14.22
CA SER A 56 -22.46 -1.34 15.53
C SER A 56 -23.00 0.10 15.53
N SER A 57 -23.43 0.55 16.71
CA SER A 57 -23.91 1.92 16.93
C SER A 57 -23.15 2.66 18.03
N ASN A 58 -22.28 1.96 18.75
CA ASN A 58 -21.43 2.53 19.80
C ASN A 58 -20.14 1.72 19.96
N GLN A 59 -19.19 2.28 20.71
CA GLN A 59 -17.86 1.70 20.90
C GLN A 59 -17.91 0.32 21.57
N ALA A 60 -18.74 0.11 22.59
CA ALA A 60 -18.83 -1.18 23.26
C ALA A 60 -19.31 -2.29 22.30
N GLN A 61 -20.31 -1.99 21.47
CA GLN A 61 -20.77 -2.91 20.43
C GLN A 61 -19.69 -3.20 19.39
N ASN A 62 -18.94 -2.18 18.94
CA ASN A 62 -17.88 -2.35 17.96
C ASN A 62 -16.75 -3.25 18.49
N LEU A 63 -16.25 -2.98 19.71
CA LEU A 63 -15.21 -3.81 20.32
C LEU A 63 -15.69 -5.26 20.51
N ASN A 64 -16.94 -5.47 20.96
CA ASN A 64 -17.49 -6.81 21.12
C ASN A 64 -17.67 -7.53 19.77
N THR A 65 -18.08 -6.82 18.73
CA THR A 65 -18.25 -7.36 17.37
C THR A 65 -16.92 -7.79 16.78
N LEU A 66 -15.89 -6.95 16.86
CA LEU A 66 -14.55 -7.25 16.36
C LEU A 66 -13.93 -8.44 17.11
N VAL A 67 -13.97 -8.44 18.44
CA VAL A 67 -13.45 -9.56 19.26
C VAL A 67 -14.20 -10.85 18.96
N LYS A 68 -15.53 -10.80 18.85
CA LYS A 68 -16.34 -11.98 18.52
C LYS A 68 -16.01 -12.52 17.14
N HIS A 69 -15.86 -11.65 16.13
CA HIS A 69 -15.52 -12.04 14.78
C HIS A 69 -14.15 -12.74 14.74
N HIS A 70 -13.10 -12.09 15.24
CA HIS A 70 -11.75 -12.62 15.19
C HIS A 70 -11.55 -13.91 16.02
N ASN A 71 -12.32 -14.10 17.10
CA ASN A 71 -12.24 -15.35 17.89
C ASN A 71 -12.97 -16.55 17.24
N GLN A 72 -13.58 -16.38 16.06
CA GLN A 72 -14.11 -17.48 15.26
C GLN A 72 -13.01 -18.23 14.50
N ASP A 73 -11.93 -17.53 14.14
CA ASP A 73 -10.71 -18.09 13.55
C ASP A 73 -9.64 -18.31 14.66
N ARG A 74 -8.70 -19.22 14.42
CA ARG A 74 -7.67 -19.64 15.39
C ARG A 74 -6.28 -19.84 14.81
N ASP A 75 -5.97 -19.28 13.64
CA ASP A 75 -4.65 -19.43 13.05
C ASP A 75 -4.14 -18.20 12.28
N ASP A 76 -4.70 -17.00 12.43
CA ASP A 76 -4.35 -15.82 11.64
C ASP A 76 -3.71 -14.66 12.44
N LEU A 77 -3.02 -13.73 11.78
CA LEU A 77 -2.60 -12.47 12.39
C LEU A 77 -3.70 -11.42 12.24
N ILE A 78 -4.13 -10.82 13.35
CA ILE A 78 -5.11 -9.73 13.34
C ILE A 78 -4.40 -8.39 13.10
N VAL A 79 -4.89 -7.62 12.13
CA VAL A 79 -4.40 -6.28 11.80
C VAL A 79 -5.54 -5.28 11.86
N SER A 80 -5.51 -4.42 12.87
CA SER A 80 -6.43 -3.30 13.03
C SER A 80 -5.78 -2.03 12.46
N VAL A 81 -6.45 -1.31 11.56
CA VAL A 81 -5.90 -0.08 10.96
C VAL A 81 -6.67 1.14 11.45
N HIS A 82 -5.94 2.14 11.93
CA HIS A 82 -6.43 3.36 12.56
C HIS A 82 -5.63 4.58 12.09
N PHE A 83 -6.13 5.76 12.47
CA PHE A 83 -5.40 7.03 12.38
C PHE A 83 -5.50 7.76 13.71
N ASN A 84 -4.38 8.30 14.16
CA ASN A 84 -4.29 8.90 15.48
C ASN A 84 -4.71 10.38 15.43
N ALA A 85 -4.80 11.02 16.59
CA ALA A 85 -5.02 12.45 16.72
C ALA A 85 -4.18 13.04 17.85
N SER A 86 -3.69 14.25 17.63
CA SER A 86 -2.97 15.05 18.63
C SER A 86 -3.90 16.10 19.24
N LYS A 87 -3.39 16.93 20.16
CA LYS A 87 -4.17 18.04 20.69
C LYS A 87 -4.23 19.19 19.66
N GLY A 88 -5.39 19.37 19.04
CA GLY A 88 -5.62 20.45 18.06
C GLY A 88 -4.97 20.20 16.70
N VAL A 89 -5.22 21.10 15.76
CA VAL A 89 -4.58 21.04 14.42
C VAL A 89 -3.16 21.58 14.51
N THR A 90 -2.21 20.94 13.82
CA THR A 90 -0.80 21.35 13.79
C THR A 90 -0.17 21.20 12.42
N ASP A 91 0.90 21.95 12.17
CA ASP A 91 1.77 21.82 11.00
C ASP A 91 2.97 20.86 11.27
N SER A 92 3.11 20.35 12.50
CA SER A 92 4.22 19.48 12.89
C SER A 92 4.16 18.10 12.24
N ASP A 93 5.33 17.58 11.85
CA ASP A 93 5.54 16.17 11.47
C ASP A 93 5.51 15.27 12.72
N ILE A 94 4.44 14.52 12.91
CA ILE A 94 4.24 13.67 14.10
C ILE A 94 4.61 12.23 13.78
N GLY A 95 4.01 11.65 12.74
CA GLY A 95 4.42 10.38 12.14
C GLY A 95 3.52 9.18 12.41
N THR A 96 4.07 7.99 12.19
CA THR A 96 3.37 6.69 12.27
C THR A 96 3.80 5.90 13.50
N GLU A 97 2.90 5.13 14.10
CA GLU A 97 3.21 4.18 15.17
C GLU A 97 2.38 2.89 15.04
N VAL A 98 2.88 1.80 15.64
CA VAL A 98 2.13 0.54 15.67
C VAL A 98 2.04 0.02 17.10
N LEU A 99 0.81 -0.19 17.55
CA LEU A 99 0.48 -0.63 18.89
C LEU A 99 0.47 -2.17 18.93
N TYR A 100 0.98 -2.75 20.02
CA TYR A 100 1.07 -4.21 20.16
C TYR A 100 0.84 -4.67 21.60
N TYR A 101 0.39 -5.91 21.76
CA TYR A 101 0.43 -6.61 23.06
C TYR A 101 1.78 -7.29 23.29
N ASN A 102 2.14 -8.23 22.41
CA ASN A 102 3.39 -8.99 22.42
C ASN A 102 4.13 -9.05 21.07
N GLN A 103 3.61 -8.39 20.02
CA GLN A 103 4.15 -8.41 18.65
C GLN A 103 5.13 -7.25 18.36
N GLU A 104 6.05 -6.96 19.29
CA GLU A 104 6.94 -5.79 19.20
C GLU A 104 7.74 -5.72 17.89
N THR A 105 8.40 -6.81 17.53
CA THR A 105 9.25 -6.88 16.33
C THR A 105 8.45 -6.64 15.05
N LEU A 106 7.24 -7.20 14.96
CA LEU A 106 6.37 -6.98 13.81
C LEU A 106 5.87 -5.54 13.78
N ALA A 107 5.41 -5.01 14.91
CA ALA A 107 4.96 -3.64 15.03
C ALA A 107 6.04 -2.62 14.61
N ALA A 108 7.28 -2.82 15.07
CA ALA A 108 8.40 -1.98 14.69
C ALA A 108 8.70 -2.03 13.19
N LYS A 109 8.65 -3.23 12.59
CA LYS A 109 8.84 -3.40 11.13
C LYS A 109 7.75 -2.68 10.33
N ILE A 110 6.50 -2.77 10.74
CA ILE A 110 5.38 -2.11 10.07
C ILE A 110 5.53 -0.58 10.17
N ALA A 111 5.79 -0.04 11.36
CA ALA A 111 5.98 1.41 11.56
C ALA A 111 7.13 1.95 10.69
N LYS A 112 8.28 1.25 10.69
CA LYS A 112 9.44 1.58 9.87
C LYS A 112 9.12 1.54 8.38
N ALA A 113 8.40 0.51 7.91
CA ALA A 113 8.03 0.36 6.51
C ALA A 113 7.12 1.49 6.03
N ILE A 114 6.14 1.91 6.85
CA ILE A 114 5.27 3.05 6.56
C ILE A 114 6.10 4.34 6.48
N SER A 115 6.98 4.56 7.46
CA SER A 115 7.91 5.71 7.50
C SER A 115 8.75 5.78 6.22
N ASP A 116 9.43 4.69 5.86
CA ASP A 116 10.32 4.64 4.68
C ASP A 116 9.56 4.88 3.36
N ALA A 117 8.32 4.39 3.26
CA ALA A 117 7.49 4.54 2.07
C ALA A 117 6.97 5.97 1.84
N SER A 118 6.89 6.78 2.90
CA SER A 118 6.13 8.04 2.91
C SER A 118 6.91 9.27 3.39
N GLY A 119 8.03 9.07 4.09
CA GLY A 119 8.73 10.12 4.81
C GLY A 119 8.01 10.58 6.09
N LEU A 120 6.95 9.89 6.55
CA LEU A 120 6.39 10.09 7.89
C LEU A 120 7.45 9.78 8.94
N LYS A 121 7.48 10.51 10.05
CA LYS A 121 8.38 10.19 11.15
C LYS A 121 8.07 8.79 11.72
N ASP A 122 9.09 7.94 11.85
CA ASP A 122 8.96 6.66 12.54
C ASP A 122 8.89 6.88 14.06
N ARG A 123 7.77 6.54 14.69
CA ARG A 123 7.62 6.55 16.16
C ARG A 123 7.76 5.15 16.76
N GLY A 124 7.90 4.12 15.92
CA GLY A 124 8.16 2.74 16.29
C GLY A 124 6.96 2.00 16.89
N ALA A 125 7.28 0.86 17.50
CA ALA A 125 6.33 0.04 18.22
C ALA A 125 5.96 0.67 19.58
N LYS A 126 4.69 0.56 19.99
CA LYS A 126 4.21 1.01 21.32
C LYS A 126 3.39 -0.07 22.00
N GLN A 127 3.85 -0.56 23.15
CA GLN A 127 3.09 -1.57 23.88
C GLN A 127 1.76 -0.99 24.41
N ARG A 128 0.67 -1.73 24.21
CA ARG A 128 -0.68 -1.43 24.66
C ARG A 128 -1.39 -2.72 25.06
N THR A 129 -1.46 -2.99 26.35
CA THR A 129 -2.07 -4.21 26.89
C THR A 129 -3.57 -4.09 27.18
N GLY A 130 -4.12 -2.87 27.15
CA GLY A 130 -5.53 -2.59 27.48
C GLY A 130 -6.50 -2.52 26.29
N LEU A 131 -6.01 -2.56 25.04
CA LEU A 131 -6.86 -2.43 23.85
C LEU A 131 -7.54 -3.76 23.53
N ALA A 132 -8.87 -3.77 23.39
CA ALA A 132 -9.65 -5.00 23.31
C ALA A 132 -9.23 -5.93 22.15
N VAL A 133 -8.97 -5.38 20.96
CA VAL A 133 -8.50 -6.16 19.80
C VAL A 133 -7.08 -6.72 19.97
N LEU A 134 -6.30 -6.18 20.91
CA LEU A 134 -4.95 -6.67 21.22
C LEU A 134 -4.93 -7.65 22.40
N SER A 135 -5.88 -7.54 23.33
CA SER A 135 -5.85 -8.27 24.62
C SER A 135 -6.98 -9.27 24.82
N LYS A 136 -8.04 -9.24 24.00
CA LYS A 136 -9.21 -10.12 24.12
C LYS A 136 -9.38 -11.08 22.94
N THR A 137 -8.43 -11.09 22.00
CA THR A 137 -8.38 -12.03 20.89
C THR A 137 -7.44 -13.18 21.23
N TYR A 138 -7.75 -14.39 20.74
CA TYR A 138 -6.86 -15.54 20.92
C TYR A 138 -5.60 -15.44 20.06
N GLU A 139 -5.78 -14.92 18.85
CA GLU A 139 -4.73 -14.74 17.87
C GLU A 139 -3.84 -13.51 18.16
N PRO A 140 -2.57 -13.53 17.67
CA PRO A 140 -1.69 -12.37 17.76
C PRO A 140 -2.28 -11.19 16.97
N ALA A 141 -2.10 -9.98 17.50
CA ALA A 141 -2.66 -8.77 16.92
C ALA A 141 -1.71 -7.58 16.95
N VAL A 142 -1.84 -6.70 15.96
CA VAL A 142 -1.24 -5.36 15.91
C VAL A 142 -2.30 -4.33 15.52
N LEU A 143 -2.14 -3.09 16.01
CA LEU A 143 -2.96 -1.95 15.64
C LEU A 143 -2.09 -0.86 15.04
N ILE A 144 -2.30 -0.53 13.78
CA ILE A 144 -1.52 0.44 13.01
C ILE A 144 -2.16 1.82 13.15
N GLU A 145 -1.40 2.80 13.62
CA GLU A 145 -1.74 4.21 13.52
C GLU A 145 -0.97 4.80 12.33
N VAL A 146 -1.65 4.92 11.18
CA VAL A 146 -0.99 5.26 9.90
C VAL A 146 -0.35 6.64 9.98
N CYS A 147 -1.11 7.65 10.38
CA CYS A 147 -0.62 8.99 10.70
C CYS A 147 -1.63 9.76 11.55
N PHE A 148 -1.34 11.01 11.90
CA PHE A 148 -2.23 11.85 12.71
C PHE A 148 -3.21 12.66 11.85
N VAL A 149 -4.53 12.47 12.01
CA VAL A 149 -5.59 13.10 11.19
C VAL A 149 -5.61 14.63 11.24
N ASN A 150 -4.95 15.21 12.24
CA ASN A 150 -4.90 16.65 12.51
C ASN A 150 -3.50 17.27 12.37
N SER A 151 -2.53 16.52 11.84
CA SER A 151 -1.26 17.10 11.37
C SER A 151 -1.32 17.32 9.86
N ARG A 152 -1.14 18.56 9.40
CA ARG A 152 -1.08 18.88 7.97
C ARG A 152 0.09 18.18 7.28
N SER A 153 1.27 18.18 7.92
CA SER A 153 2.46 17.51 7.39
C SER A 153 2.23 16.01 7.22
N ASP A 154 1.64 15.35 8.21
CA ASP A 154 1.34 13.92 8.16
C ASP A 154 0.31 13.60 7.06
N VAL A 155 -0.77 14.37 6.98
CA VAL A 155 -1.83 14.17 5.99
C VAL A 155 -1.32 14.39 4.56
N ASP A 156 -0.46 15.38 4.34
CA ASP A 156 0.13 15.66 3.03
C ASP A 156 1.03 14.51 2.57
N LYS A 157 1.90 14.01 3.46
CA LYS A 157 2.74 12.82 3.19
C LYS A 157 1.90 11.58 2.94
N TYR A 158 0.89 11.34 3.77
CA TYR A 158 -0.05 10.23 3.62
C TYR A 158 -0.74 10.25 2.25
N ARG A 159 -1.34 11.38 1.86
CA ARG A 159 -2.04 11.52 0.57
C ARG A 159 -1.09 11.32 -0.61
N LYS A 160 0.09 11.95 -0.56
CA LYS A 160 1.10 11.87 -1.61
C LYS A 160 1.65 10.45 -1.80
N HIS A 161 1.72 9.66 -0.72
CA HIS A 161 2.35 8.34 -0.71
C HIS A 161 1.39 7.19 -0.40
N PHE A 162 0.07 7.41 -0.54
CA PHE A 162 -0.98 6.46 -0.16
C PHE A 162 -0.72 5.03 -0.66
N GLU A 163 -0.47 4.86 -1.96
CA GLU A 163 -0.23 3.54 -2.55
C GLU A 163 1.06 2.90 -2.02
N LYS A 164 2.13 3.68 -1.83
CA LYS A 164 3.40 3.18 -1.29
C LYS A 164 3.24 2.70 0.15
N ILE A 165 2.47 3.44 0.96
CA ILE A 165 2.14 3.06 2.34
C ILE A 165 1.38 1.74 2.36
N CYS A 166 0.30 1.63 1.59
CA CYS A 166 -0.51 0.41 1.53
C CYS A 166 0.32 -0.79 1.07
N PHE A 167 1.18 -0.58 0.07
CA PHE A 167 2.07 -1.63 -0.43
C PHE A 167 3.12 -2.05 0.61
N ALA A 168 3.73 -1.11 1.32
CA ALA A 168 4.72 -1.38 2.37
C ALA A 168 4.11 -2.16 3.55
N ILE A 169 2.89 -1.82 3.95
CA ILE A 169 2.12 -2.58 4.95
C ILE A 169 1.89 -4.01 4.45
N ALA A 170 1.31 -4.17 3.25
CA ALA A 170 1.01 -5.48 2.67
C ALA A 170 2.27 -6.36 2.53
N GLN A 171 3.38 -5.78 2.06
CA GLN A 171 4.65 -6.48 1.92
C GLN A 171 5.20 -6.95 3.26
N THR A 172 5.15 -6.11 4.29
CA THR A 172 5.63 -6.45 5.63
C THR A 172 4.80 -7.56 6.25
N LEU A 173 3.47 -7.49 6.11
CA LEU A 173 2.55 -8.51 6.60
C LEU A 173 2.74 -9.84 5.87
N ALA A 174 2.82 -9.81 4.53
CA ALA A 174 3.07 -11.00 3.73
C ALA A 174 4.37 -11.71 4.14
N ALA A 175 5.46 -10.95 4.31
CA ALA A 175 6.74 -11.51 4.76
C ALA A 175 6.64 -12.14 6.15
N HIS A 176 5.82 -11.59 7.05
CA HIS A 176 5.60 -12.15 8.38
C HIS A 176 4.92 -13.53 8.33
N VAL A 177 3.99 -13.73 7.39
CA VAL A 177 3.29 -15.02 7.20
C VAL A 177 3.96 -15.93 6.15
N GLY A 178 5.19 -15.63 5.75
CA GLY A 178 6.01 -16.49 4.87
C GLY A 178 5.78 -16.29 3.37
N TYR A 179 5.08 -15.24 2.96
CA TYR A 179 4.86 -14.88 1.57
C TYR A 179 5.79 -13.75 1.13
N THR A 180 6.10 -13.69 -0.16
CA THR A 180 6.93 -12.61 -0.70
C THR A 180 6.12 -11.79 -1.69
N ILE A 181 5.79 -10.56 -1.30
CA ILE A 181 5.24 -9.55 -2.20
C ILE A 181 6.40 -8.70 -2.71
N LYS A 182 6.44 -8.52 -4.02
CA LYS A 182 7.40 -7.64 -4.66
C LYS A 182 6.67 -6.69 -5.57
N ALA A 183 7.03 -5.41 -5.54
CA ALA A 183 6.46 -4.46 -6.48
C ALA A 183 6.74 -4.97 -7.89
N ALA A 184 5.82 -4.79 -8.85
CA ALA A 184 6.13 -5.07 -10.24
C ALA A 184 7.38 -4.24 -10.63
N GLY A 185 8.49 -4.94 -10.85
CA GLY A 185 9.86 -4.37 -10.86
C GLY A 185 10.83 -5.04 -9.87
N SER A 186 10.37 -5.95 -9.03
CA SER A 186 11.17 -6.80 -8.18
C SER A 186 10.65 -8.23 -8.36
N THR A 187 11.48 -9.12 -8.89
CA THR A 187 11.25 -10.57 -8.87
C THR A 187 12.46 -11.20 -8.20
N SER A 188 12.19 -12.11 -7.27
CA SER A 188 13.15 -13.11 -6.84
C SER A 188 12.35 -14.38 -6.59
N SER A 189 12.71 -15.40 -7.34
CA SER A 189 12.45 -16.80 -7.06
C SER A 189 13.71 -17.38 -6.42
N THR A 190 13.54 -17.86 -5.18
CA THR A 190 14.21 -19.01 -4.51
C THR A 190 15.74 -19.12 -4.39
N SER A 191 16.20 -19.16 -3.11
CA SER A 191 17.22 -20.03 -2.50
C SER A 191 18.52 -20.35 -3.28
N THR A 192 19.62 -19.66 -2.93
CA THR A 192 20.86 -20.22 -2.33
C THR A 192 21.88 -19.09 -2.11
N ALA A 193 22.50 -19.03 -0.92
CA ALA A 193 23.67 -18.16 -0.64
C ALA A 193 24.97 -18.83 -1.18
N PRO A 194 26.13 -18.14 -1.36
CA PRO A 194 26.50 -16.82 -0.81
C PRO A 194 27.18 -15.78 -1.75
N LYS A 195 27.00 -14.49 -1.38
CA LYS A 195 27.78 -13.24 -1.60
C LYS A 195 28.71 -13.12 -2.84
N LYS A 196 28.45 -12.12 -3.70
CA LYS A 196 29.28 -10.89 -3.88
C LYS A 196 28.68 -9.90 -4.93
N GLU A 197 28.75 -8.61 -4.56
CA GLU A 197 28.81 -7.37 -5.36
C GLU A 197 27.60 -6.92 -6.23
N GLU A 198 27.14 -5.67 -5.99
CA GLU A 198 26.10 -4.96 -6.76
C GLU A 198 26.52 -4.66 -8.21
N PRO A 199 25.55 -4.59 -9.15
CA PRO A 199 25.60 -3.54 -10.15
C PRO A 199 24.24 -2.84 -10.42
N THR A 200 24.36 -1.56 -10.72
CA THR A 200 23.36 -0.58 -11.16
C THR A 200 22.39 -1.11 -12.23
N LEU A 201 21.07 -0.98 -12.01
CA LEU A 201 20.02 -1.33 -12.98
C LEU A 201 20.08 -0.41 -14.21
N ALA A 202 20.68 -0.91 -15.30
CA ALA A 202 20.33 -0.47 -16.63
C ALA A 202 18.92 -1.00 -16.95
N SER A 203 17.99 -0.11 -17.23
CA SER A 203 16.68 -0.47 -17.78
C SER A 203 16.88 -1.17 -19.13
N GLU A 204 16.33 -2.37 -19.28
CA GLU A 204 16.46 -3.15 -20.51
C GLU A 204 15.92 -2.38 -21.72
N LEU A 205 16.61 -2.52 -22.87
CA LEU A 205 16.17 -1.91 -24.12
C LEU A 205 14.87 -2.57 -24.56
N TYR A 206 13.91 -1.76 -25.00
CA TYR A 206 12.70 -2.23 -25.63
C TYR A 206 13.05 -2.92 -26.95
N GLN A 207 12.85 -4.24 -27.00
CA GLN A 207 13.16 -5.08 -28.17
C GLN A 207 11.88 -5.58 -28.86
N PRO A 208 11.38 -4.88 -29.91
CA PRO A 208 10.33 -5.41 -30.76
C PRO A 208 10.72 -6.77 -31.34
N SER A 209 9.84 -7.76 -31.24
CA SER A 209 10.09 -9.12 -31.74
C SER A 209 10.30 -9.20 -33.26
N ASN A 210 9.93 -8.15 -34.01
CA ASN A 210 10.20 -7.98 -35.43
C ASN A 210 9.99 -6.52 -35.88
N THR A 211 10.36 -6.24 -37.14
CA THR A 211 10.21 -4.92 -37.78
C THR A 211 8.76 -4.44 -37.85
N ALA A 212 7.77 -5.34 -37.97
CA ALA A 212 6.36 -4.95 -38.02
C ALA A 212 5.88 -4.39 -36.67
N ILE A 213 6.32 -4.98 -35.55
CA ILE A 213 6.07 -4.43 -34.21
C ILE A 213 6.79 -3.09 -34.03
N LYS A 214 8.06 -2.97 -34.47
CA LYS A 214 8.78 -1.68 -34.42
C LYS A 214 8.03 -0.56 -35.17
N ASN A 215 7.56 -0.84 -36.38
CA ASN A 215 6.79 0.11 -37.19
C ASN A 215 5.43 0.47 -36.57
N SER A 216 4.77 -0.51 -35.95
CA SER A 216 3.52 -0.31 -35.23
C SER A 216 3.72 0.60 -34.02
N THR A 217 4.77 0.35 -33.22
CA THR A 217 5.15 1.20 -32.08
C THR A 217 5.49 2.61 -32.54
N ARG A 218 6.25 2.76 -33.63
CA ARG A 218 6.55 4.06 -34.23
C ARG A 218 5.28 4.83 -34.63
N THR A 219 4.31 4.14 -35.22
CA THR A 219 3.01 4.71 -35.62
C THR A 219 2.21 5.18 -34.40
N VAL A 220 2.24 4.42 -33.31
CA VAL A 220 1.60 4.82 -32.04
C VAL A 220 2.29 6.08 -31.47
N LEU A 221 3.62 6.08 -31.37
CA LEU A 221 4.36 7.23 -30.84
C LEU A 221 4.11 8.52 -31.64
N ASN A 222 4.13 8.44 -32.98
CA ASN A 222 3.79 9.57 -33.84
C ASN A 222 2.38 10.12 -33.56
N ARG A 223 1.38 9.24 -33.39
CA ARG A 223 0.01 9.65 -33.06
C ARG A 223 -0.08 10.31 -31.68
N LEU A 224 0.66 9.80 -30.69
CA LEU A 224 0.68 10.39 -29.35
C LEU A 224 1.29 11.79 -29.36
N VAL A 225 2.44 11.97 -30.03
CA VAL A 225 3.09 13.29 -30.19
C VAL A 225 2.17 14.26 -30.92
N GLN A 226 1.46 13.82 -31.97
CA GLN A 226 0.51 14.70 -32.68
C GLN A 226 -0.70 15.09 -31.83
N LYS A 227 -1.20 14.19 -30.99
CA LYS A 227 -2.35 14.48 -30.11
C LYS A 227 -1.97 15.39 -28.94
N ASP A 228 -0.71 15.38 -28.51
CA ASP A 228 -0.25 16.18 -27.38
C ASP A 228 1.23 16.63 -27.55
N PRO A 229 1.50 17.58 -28.46
CA PRO A 229 2.87 17.99 -28.80
C PRO A 229 3.60 18.71 -27.66
N GLY A 230 2.87 19.20 -26.64
CA GLY A 230 3.45 19.81 -25.44
C GLY A 230 3.64 18.82 -24.27
N GLY A 231 3.05 17.62 -24.37
CA GLY A 231 3.07 16.61 -23.31
C GLY A 231 3.87 15.36 -23.62
N ILE A 232 4.07 15.04 -24.90
CA ILE A 232 4.85 13.89 -25.36
C ILE A 232 5.98 14.38 -26.27
N ASP A 233 7.22 14.23 -25.79
CA ASP A 233 8.41 14.70 -26.50
C ASP A 233 8.69 13.87 -27.79
N PRO A 234 8.91 14.49 -28.96
CA PRO A 234 9.21 13.76 -30.20
C PRO A 234 10.48 12.86 -30.13
N SER A 235 11.40 13.11 -29.20
CA SER A 235 12.64 12.34 -29.02
C SER A 235 12.41 10.85 -28.71
N TRP A 236 11.23 10.45 -28.23
CA TRP A 236 10.87 9.05 -28.03
C TRP A 236 10.85 8.25 -29.34
N ILE A 237 10.49 8.90 -30.46
CA ILE A 237 10.53 8.28 -31.79
C ILE A 237 11.97 8.03 -32.21
N LYS A 238 12.86 9.00 -31.95
CA LYS A 238 14.30 8.88 -32.23
C LYS A 238 14.92 7.74 -31.42
N LYS A 239 14.61 7.65 -30.12
CA LYS A 239 15.05 6.54 -29.27
C LYS A 239 14.59 5.18 -29.77
N LEU A 240 13.35 5.06 -30.26
CA LEU A 240 12.85 3.81 -30.86
C LEU A 240 13.63 3.45 -32.13
N ASP A 241 13.88 4.42 -32.99
CA ASP A 241 14.60 4.21 -34.25
C ASP A 241 16.03 3.74 -34.02
N GLU A 242 16.72 4.39 -33.08
CA GLU A 242 18.11 4.10 -32.66
C GLU A 242 18.23 2.84 -31.79
N GLY A 243 17.10 2.24 -31.37
CA GLY A 243 17.10 1.06 -30.49
C GLY A 243 17.55 1.37 -29.06
N THR A 244 17.47 2.63 -28.64
CA THR A 244 17.85 3.13 -27.31
C THR A 244 16.65 3.38 -26.40
N LEU A 245 15.44 3.20 -26.91
CA LEU A 245 14.21 3.22 -26.11
C LEU A 245 14.24 2.04 -25.14
N THR A 246 14.01 2.31 -23.86
CA THR A 246 13.98 1.26 -22.83
C THR A 246 12.55 0.72 -22.64
N GLU A 247 12.40 -0.46 -22.07
CA GLU A 247 11.08 -0.98 -21.71
C GLU A 247 10.37 -0.06 -20.71
N SER A 248 11.12 0.54 -19.78
CA SER A 248 10.60 1.54 -18.85
C SER A 248 10.14 2.82 -19.54
N ASP A 249 10.86 3.28 -20.58
CA ASP A 249 10.43 4.42 -21.38
C ASP A 249 9.09 4.09 -22.09
N ALA A 250 9.01 2.91 -22.71
CA ALA A 250 7.81 2.46 -23.43
C ALA A 250 6.59 2.33 -22.50
N LEU A 251 6.77 1.76 -21.30
CA LEU A 251 5.71 1.64 -20.29
C LEU A 251 5.27 3.01 -19.77
N GLY A 252 6.23 3.89 -19.44
CA GLY A 252 5.94 5.25 -18.98
C GLY A 252 5.11 6.03 -20.01
N LEU A 253 5.45 5.92 -21.29
CA LEU A 253 4.69 6.56 -22.38
C LEU A 253 3.25 6.06 -22.48
N ILE A 254 3.00 4.76 -22.24
CA ILE A 254 1.64 4.21 -22.21
C ILE A 254 0.86 4.78 -21.02
N PHE A 255 1.45 4.86 -19.83
CA PHE A 255 0.80 5.46 -18.66
C PHE A 255 0.42 6.92 -18.90
N VAL A 256 1.36 7.74 -19.39
CA VAL A 256 1.11 9.15 -19.70
C VAL A 256 0.01 9.27 -20.76
N ALA A 257 0.00 8.42 -21.78
CA ALA A 257 -1.03 8.42 -22.81
C ALA A 257 -2.42 8.04 -22.30
N ILE A 258 -2.52 7.13 -21.31
CA ILE A 258 -3.78 6.75 -20.67
C ILE A 258 -4.28 7.90 -19.77
N GLU A 259 -3.43 8.43 -18.89
CA GLU A 259 -3.77 9.52 -17.97
C GLU A 259 -4.28 10.75 -18.73
N ARG A 260 -3.63 11.07 -19.84
CA ARG A 260 -3.99 12.22 -20.70
C ARG A 260 -5.13 11.92 -21.68
N GLY A 261 -5.72 10.72 -21.64
CA GLY A 261 -6.85 10.35 -22.51
C GLY A 261 -6.51 10.26 -24.00
N LEU A 262 -5.23 10.07 -24.35
CA LEU A 262 -4.75 10.00 -25.74
C LEU A 262 -5.05 8.65 -26.41
N ILE A 263 -5.27 7.62 -25.59
CA ILE A 263 -5.71 6.28 -26.00
C ILE A 263 -7.18 6.13 -25.63
N GLN A 264 -8.06 6.06 -26.63
CA GLN A 264 -9.49 5.84 -26.45
C GLN A 264 -9.82 4.44 -26.97
N GLY A 265 -10.46 3.61 -26.13
CA GLY A 265 -11.12 2.42 -26.61
C GLY A 265 -12.38 2.83 -27.36
N GLN A 266 -12.55 2.41 -28.61
CA GLN A 266 -13.86 2.48 -29.23
C GLN A 266 -14.77 1.53 -28.46
N LYS A 267 -15.83 2.06 -27.85
CA LYS A 267 -17.01 1.25 -27.56
C LYS A 267 -17.67 1.01 -28.91
N GLU A 268 -17.51 -0.19 -29.45
CA GLU A 268 -18.54 -0.76 -30.31
C GLU A 268 -19.78 -1.08 -29.47
#